data_AF-A0A9N7R1Z1-F1
#
_entry.id   AF-A0A9N7R1Z1-F1
#
_cell.length_a   1.000
_cell.length_b   1.000
_cell.length_c   1.000
_cell.angle_alpha   90.00
_cell.angle_beta   90.00
_cell.angle_gamma   90.00
#
_symmetry.space_group_name_H-M   'P 1'
#
loop_
_entity.id
_entity.type
_entity.pdbx_description
1 polymer ?
#
loop_
_entity_poly.entity_id
_entity_poly.type
_entity_poly.pdbx_seq_one_letter_code
_entity_poly.pdbx_strand_id
1 'polypeptide(L)' 'LKKRLTSAPVLTIPDPSRSFTIFSDASRQGLGCILMQDGQIVAYTSRQLKPHEQNYLTHDLELAA' A
#
# COMPACT_ATOMS: atom_id res chain seq x y z
N LEU A 1 -8.98 -2.56 -12.43
CA LEU A 1 -8.43 -1.74 -11.32
C LEU A 1 -9.44 -0.73 -10.77
N LYS A 2 -9.96 0.21 -11.58
CA LYS A 2 -10.98 1.20 -11.14
C LYS A 2 -12.16 0.59 -10.37
N LYS A 3 -12.78 -0.50 -10.88
CA LYS A 3 -13.89 -1.19 -10.17
C LYS A 3 -13.52 -1.76 -8.79
N ARG A 4 -12.27 -2.23 -8.60
CA ARG A 4 -11.78 -2.74 -7.31
C ARG A 4 -11.41 -1.60 -6.35
N LEU A 5 -11.04 -0.43 -6.89
CA LEU A 5 -10.78 0.79 -6.12
C LEU A 5 -12.08 1.53 -5.74
N THR A 6 -13.13 1.47 -6.57
CA THR A 6 -14.44 2.09 -6.29
C THR A 6 -15.35 1.22 -5.43
N SER A 7 -15.11 -0.09 -5.39
CA SER A 7 -15.69 -0.97 -4.38
C SER A 7 -14.82 -0.88 -3.12
N ALA A 8 -14.74 0.31 -2.52
CA ALA A 8 -14.02 0.47 -1.27
C ALA A 8 -14.63 -0.51 -0.25
N PRO A 9 -13.87 -1.48 0.31
CA PRO A 9 -14.30 -2.10 1.54
C PRO A 9 -14.43 -0.97 2.56
N VAL A 10 -15.49 -1.01 3.37
CA VAL A 10 -15.72 -0.02 4.43
C VAL A 10 -14.44 0.08 5.24
N LEU A 11 -13.73 1.21 5.09
CA LEU A 11 -12.48 1.48 5.79
C LEU A 11 -12.82 1.47 7.27
N THR A 12 -12.32 0.44 7.97
CA THR A 12 -12.58 0.29 9.40
C THR A 12 -11.84 1.39 10.15
N ILE A 13 -12.46 1.92 11.20
CA ILE A 13 -11.84 2.94 12.05
C ILE A 13 -10.59 2.31 12.69
N PRO A 14 -9.38 2.88 12.50
CA PRO A 14 -8.17 2.34 13.10
C PRO A 14 -8.27 2.40 14.62
N ASP A 15 -7.92 1.29 15.28
CA ASP A 15 -7.77 1.26 16.74
C ASP A 15 -6.26 1.28 17.07
N PRO A 16 -5.73 2.37 17.66
CA PRO A 16 -4.30 2.53 17.91
C PRO A 16 -3.78 1.58 19.01
N SER A 17 -4.66 0.88 19.72
CA SER A 17 -4.28 -0.08 20.76
C SER A 17 -3.93 -1.47 20.24
N ARG A 18 -4.23 -1.78 18.97
CA ARG A 18 -3.92 -3.09 18.37
C ARG A 18 -2.83 -2.99 17.32
N SER A 19 -2.28 -4.16 16.97
CA SER A 19 -1.25 -4.26 15.94
C SER A 19 -1.80 -4.00 14.55
N PHE A 20 -1.04 -3.25 13.77
CA PHE A 20 -1.28 -3.08 12.35
C PHE A 20 -0.39 -4.03 11.55
N THR A 21 -0.93 -4.57 10.46
CA THR A 21 -0.19 -5.32 9.45
C THR A 21 -0.15 -4.50 8.17
N ILE A 22 1.04 -4.25 7.65
CA ILE A 22 1.24 -3.55 6.39
C ILE A 22 1.62 -4.56 5.33
N PHE A 23 0.91 -4.53 4.21
CA PHE A 23 1.27 -5.25 2.99
C PHE A 23 1.72 -4.25 1.95
N SER A 24 3.02 -4.21 1.65
CA SER A 24 3.59 -3.37 0.60
C SER A 24 3.89 -4.22 -0.64
N ASP A 25 3.74 -3.60 -1.81
CA ASP A 25 4.10 -4.15 -3.13
C ASP A 25 4.71 -3.04 -3.98
N ALA A 26 5.82 -3.33 -4.63
CA ALA A 26 6.50 -2.39 -5.50
C ALA A 26 6.36 -2.80 -6.98
N SER A 27 6.04 -1.82 -7.82
CA SER A 27 6.06 -1.99 -9.27
C SER A 27 6.99 -0.96 -9.91
N ARG A 28 7.37 -1.18 -11.17
CA ARG A 28 8.18 -0.22 -11.95
C ARG A 28 7.49 1.13 -12.20
N GLN A 29 6.24 1.30 -11.80
CA GLN A 29 5.45 2.52 -12.01
C GLN A 29 5.07 3.22 -10.70
N GLY A 30 4.97 2.48 -9.60
CA GLY A 30 4.49 3.01 -8.33
C GLY A 30 4.63 1.98 -7.21
N LEU A 31 4.54 2.48 -5.99
CA LEU A 31 4.53 1.70 -4.76
C LEU A 31 3.11 1.72 -4.20
N GLY A 32 2.66 0.57 -3.73
CA GLY A 32 1.35 0.42 -3.12
C GLY A 32 1.47 -0.28 -1.78
N CYS A 33 0.70 0.16 -0.80
CA CYS A 33 0.63 -0.51 0.49
C CYS A 33 -0.82 -0.56 1.00
N ILE A 34 -1.13 -1.60 1.75
CA ILE A 34 -2.42 -1.81 2.42
C ILE A 34 -2.17 -1.89 3.91
N LEU A 35 -2.89 -1.08 4.68
CA LEU A 35 -2.93 -1.17 6.13
C LEU A 35 -4.10 -2.05 6.54
N MET A 36 -3.80 -3.12 7.27
CA MET A 36 -4.79 -4.06 7.79
C MET A 36 -4.72 -4.16 9.31
N GLN A 37 -5.87 -4.42 9.91
CA GLN A 37 -6.02 -4.64 11.35
C GLN A 37 -7.09 -5.72 11.55
N ASP A 38 -6.78 -6.77 12.32
CA ASP A 38 -7.70 -7.88 12.61
C ASP A 38 -8.38 -8.48 11.36
N GLY A 39 -7.65 -8.58 10.24
CA GLY A 39 -8.16 -9.10 8.97
C GLY A 39 -9.05 -8.13 8.18
N GLN A 40 -9.26 -6.91 8.68
CA GLN A 40 -9.99 -5.84 8.00
C GLN A 40 -9.04 -4.80 7.41
N ILE A 41 -9.47 -4.17 6.32
CA ILE A 41 -8.68 -3.14 5.64
C ILE A 41 -9.01 -1.78 6.25
N VAL A 42 -7.98 -1.13 6.76
CA VAL A 42 -8.06 0.18 7.42
C VAL A 42 -7.81 1.30 6.42
N ALA A 43 -6.78 1.15 5.59
CA ALA A 43 -6.39 2.15 4.61
C ALA A 43 -5.67 1.54 3.41
N TYR A 44 -5.78 2.22 2.27
CA TYR A 44 -4.95 2.00 1.10
C TYR A 44 -4.06 3.22 0.91
N THR A 45 -2.77 2.98 0.66
CA THR A 45 -1.84 4.01 0.25
C THR A 45 -1.20 3.60 -1.06
N SER A 46 -1.02 4.55 -1.97
CA SER A 46 -0.23 4.33 -3.16
C SER A 46 0.43 5.63 -3.59
N ARG A 47 1.67 5.53 -4.06
CA ARG A 47 2.41 6.66 -4.61
C ARG A 47 3.09 6.27 -5.91
N GLN A 48 3.12 7.21 -6.84
CA GLN A 48 3.90 7.04 -8.06
C GLN A 48 5.39 7.13 -7.75
N LEU A 49 6.21 6.37 -8.49
CA LEU A 49 7.66 6.49 -8.37
C LEU A 49 8.12 7.86 -8.84
N LYS A 50 9.06 8.45 -8.10
CA LYS A 50 9.77 9.64 -8.57
C LYS A 50 10.69 9.26 -9.74
N PRO A 51 11.04 10.20 -10.63
CA PRO A 51 11.88 9.91 -11.80
C PRO A 51 13.23 9.23 -11.47
N HIS A 52 13.82 9.51 -10.30
CA HIS A 52 15.05 8.84 -9.88
C HIS A 52 14.82 7.43 -9.33
N GLU A 53 13.68 7.17 -8.68
CA GLU A 53 13.33 5.85 -8.14
C GLU A 53 13.03 4.86 -9.28
N GLN A 54 12.63 5.32 -10.47
CA GLN A 54 12.41 4.45 -11.64
C GLN A 54 13.66 3.69 -12.10
N ASN A 55 14.85 4.18 -11.73
CA ASN A 55 16.12 3.54 -12.06
C ASN A 55 16.57 2.54 -11.00
N TYR A 56 15.87 2.44 -9.88
CA TYR A 56 16.18 1.49 -8.81
C TYR A 56 15.91 0.05 -9.26
N LEU A 57 16.70 -0.87 -8.73
CA LEU A 57 16.48 -2.29 -8.93
C LEU A 57 15.22 -2.71 -8.17
N THR A 58 14.56 -3.78 -8.60
CA THR A 58 13.29 -4.22 -7.98
C THR A 58 13.42 -4.41 -6.46
N HIS A 59 14.56 -4.91 -5.96
CA HIS A 59 14.78 -5.08 -4.52
C HIS A 59 14.86 -3.74 -3.77
N ASP A 60 15.42 -2.69 -4.38
CA ASP A 60 15.48 -1.35 -3.80
C ASP A 60 14.10 -0.68 -3.82
N LEU A 61 13.29 -1.00 -4.85
CA LEU A 61 11.90 -0.56 -4.93
C LEU A 61 11.04 -1.21 -3.84
N GLU A 62 11.21 -2.51 -3.58
CA GLU A 62 10.56 -3.20 -2.46
C GLU A 62 11.01 -2.65 -1.10
N LEU A 63 12.27 -2.23 -0.97
CA LEU A 63 12.77 -1.56 0.23
C LEU A 63 12.17 -0.15 0.42
N ALA A 64 11.81 0.52 -0.68
CA ALA A 64 11.22 1.86 -0.67
C ALA A 64 9.69 1.87 -0.49
N ALA A 65 9.06 0.69 -0.57
CA ALA A 65 7.62 0.43 -0.39
C ALA A 65 7.24 0.27 1.09
#